data_AF-A0A960BJ18-F1
#
_entry.id   AF-A0A960BJ18-F1
#
_cell.length_a   1.000
_cell.length_b   1.000
_cell.length_c   1.000
_cell.angle_alpha   90.00
_cell.angle_beta   90.00
_cell.angle_gamma   90.00
#
_symmetry.space_group_name_H-M   'P 1'
#
loop_
_entity.id
_entity.type
_entity.pdbx_description
1 polymer ?
#
loop_
_entity_poly.entity_id
_entity_poly.type
_entity_poly.pdbx_seq_one_letter_code
_entity_poly.pdbx_strand_id
1 'polypeptide(L)' 'AGRRLLIEHRVPVDLLHRGLVERGSPYADAIGAVCTTLPAPTDQEVQRARRLAEDGPPAEAVGLQPFTLTVPPRRTEGVG' A
#
# COMPACT_ATOMS: atom_id res chain seq x y z
N ALA A 1 21.17 -9.50 4.84
CA ALA A 1 19.98 -9.79 4.01
C ALA A 1 19.06 -8.57 3.83
N GLY A 2 18.59 -7.92 4.90
CA GLY A 2 17.61 -6.82 4.80
C GLY A 2 18.03 -5.60 3.96
N ARG A 3 19.30 -5.17 4.03
CA ARG A 3 19.79 -4.03 3.23
C ARG A 3 19.62 -4.22 1.72
N ARG A 4 19.83 -5.43 1.20
CA ARG A 4 19.69 -5.73 -0.23
C ARG A 4 18.23 -5.62 -0.69
N LEU A 5 17.31 -6.11 0.13
CA LEU A 5 15.87 -6.00 -0.12
C LEU A 5 15.41 -4.52 -0.13
N LEU A 6 15.92 -3.70 0.79
CA LEU A 6 15.62 -2.27 0.83
C LEU A 6 16.16 -1.52 -0.39
N ILE A 7 17.30 -1.94 -0.94
CA ILE A 7 17.84 -1.38 -2.19
C ILE A 7 16.94 -1.78 -3.38
N GLU A 8 16.56 -3.04 -3.46
CA GLU A 8 15.68 -3.55 -4.52
C GLU A 8 14.30 -2.85 -4.53
N HIS A 9 13.79 -2.48 -3.36
CA HIS A 9 12.53 -1.74 -3.21
C HIS A 9 12.73 -0.26 -2.87
N ARG A 10 13.84 0.36 -3.27
CA ARG A 10 14.17 1.76 -2.93
C ARG A 10 13.08 2.75 -3.34
N VAL A 11 12.50 2.58 -4.54
CA VAL A 11 11.46 3.48 -5.06
C VAL A 11 10.13 3.37 -4.28
N PRO A 12 9.57 2.17 -4.04
CA PRO A 12 8.44 2.02 -3.12
C PRO A 12 8.67 2.61 -1.72
N VAL A 13 9.88 2.47 -1.18
CA VAL A 13 10.24 3.03 0.14
C VAL A 13 10.26 4.57 0.11
N ASP A 14 10.74 5.19 -0.97
CA ASP A 14 10.67 6.65 -1.14
C ASP A 14 9.23 7.14 -1.30
N LEU A 15 8.37 6.39 -1.99
CA LEU A 15 6.94 6.69 -2.09
C LEU A 15 6.26 6.63 -0.72
N LEU A 16 6.55 5.58 0.07
CA LEU A 16 6.07 5.45 1.44
C LEU A 16 6.51 6.63 2.29
N HIS A 17 7.79 7.01 2.21
CA HIS A 17 8.32 8.17 2.93
C HIS A 17 7.55 9.45 2.60
N ARG A 18 7.31 9.74 1.30
CA ARG A 18 6.52 10.91 0.88
C ARG A 18 5.11 10.90 1.47
N GLY A 19 4.41 9.77 1.39
CA GLY A 19 3.06 9.66 1.95
C GLY A 19 3.02 9.82 3.48
N LEU A 20 4.06 9.39 4.20
CA LEU A 20 4.18 9.61 5.65
C LEU A 20 4.45 11.08 5.99
N VAL A 21 5.30 11.75 5.22
CA VAL A 21 5.58 13.19 5.36
C VAL A 21 4.31 14.01 5.12
N GLU A 22 3.58 13.74 4.05
CA GLU A 22 2.32 14.43 3.71
C GLU A 22 1.26 14.30 4.82
N ARG A 23 1.27 13.19 5.55
CA ARG A 23 0.34 12.93 6.67
C ARG A 23 0.85 13.46 8.01
N GLY A 24 2.06 14.03 8.07
CA GLY A 24 2.69 14.43 9.34
C GLY A 24 2.95 13.26 10.28
N SER A 25 3.24 12.07 9.74
CA SER A 25 3.43 10.87 10.54
C SER A 25 4.75 10.90 11.32
N PRO A 26 4.77 10.51 12.60
CA PRO A 26 6.02 10.42 13.37
C PRO A 26 7.00 9.36 12.80
N TYR A 27 6.52 8.47 11.93
CA TYR A 27 7.36 7.47 11.27
C TYR A 27 8.12 8.01 10.06
N ALA A 28 7.82 9.23 9.60
CA ALA A 28 8.50 9.84 8.45
C ALA A 28 10.01 9.93 8.70
N ASP A 29 10.43 10.42 9.87
CA ASP A 29 11.85 10.60 10.20
C ASP A 29 12.62 9.28 10.25
N ALA A 30 11.99 8.22 10.78
CA ALA A 30 12.60 6.89 10.84
C ALA A 30 12.85 6.32 9.43
N ILE A 31 11.86 6.43 8.54
CA ILE A 31 12.02 5.99 7.15
C ILE A 31 13.02 6.87 6.41
N GLY A 32 13.01 8.19 6.64
CA GLY A 32 13.98 9.12 6.07
C GLY A 32 15.42 8.77 6.45
N ALA A 33 15.67 8.42 7.72
CA ALA A 33 16.98 7.97 8.18
C ALA A 33 17.42 6.65 7.51
N VAL A 34 16.50 5.72 7.25
CA VAL A 34 16.83 4.51 6.48
C VAL A 34 17.19 4.88 5.04
N CYS A 35 16.40 5.73 4.40
CA CYS A 35 16.62 6.20 3.03
C CYS A 35 18.02 6.83 2.83
N THR A 36 18.53 7.59 3.80
CA THR A 36 19.87 8.21 3.72
C THR A 36 21.02 7.21 3.85
N THR A 37 20.78 6.03 4.45
CA THR A 37 21.80 4.96 4.56
C THR A 37 21.89 4.05 3.32
N LEU A 38 20.93 4.19 2.41
CA LEU A 38 20.84 3.42 1.18
C LEU A 38 21.44 4.21 0.02
N PRO A 39 22.11 3.55 -0.94
CA PRO A 39 22.54 4.23 -2.17
C PRO A 39 21.33 4.85 -2.87
N ALA A 40 21.55 5.99 -3.53
CA ALA A 40 20.54 6.60 -4.37
C ALA A 40 20.10 5.60 -5.45
N PRO A 41 18.78 5.49 -5.74
CA PRO A 41 18.32 4.66 -6.83
C PRO A 41 18.93 5.19 -8.13
N THR A 42 19.40 4.28 -8.99
CA THR A 42 19.91 4.62 -10.30
C THR A 42 18.78 5.16 -11.19
N ASP A 43 19.12 6.00 -12.17
CA ASP A 43 18.12 6.53 -13.12
C ASP A 43 17.32 5.41 -13.81
N GLN A 44 17.94 4.25 -14.06
CA GLN A 44 17.26 3.09 -14.63
C GLN A 44 16.18 2.51 -13.71
N GLU A 45 16.45 2.45 -12.40
CA GLU A 45 15.50 1.96 -11.40
C GLU A 45 14.33 2.92 -11.22
N VAL A 46 14.60 4.23 -11.20
CA VAL A 46 13.57 5.26 -11.14
C VAL A 46 12.66 5.19 -12.37
N GLN A 47 13.23 5.04 -13.57
CA GLN A 47 12.44 4.94 -14.80
C GLN A 47 11.64 3.63 -14.90
N ARG A 48 12.16 2.52 -14.37
CA ARG A 48 11.40 1.26 -14.29
C ARG A 48 10.21 1.40 -13.34
N ALA A 49 10.42 1.98 -12.16
CA ALA A 49 9.35 2.16 -11.18
C ALA A 49 8.29 3.18 -11.66
N ARG A 50 8.71 4.24 -12.36
CA ARG A 50 7.80 5.18 -12.99
C ARG A 50 6.91 4.51 -14.03
N ARG A 51 7.49 3.68 -14.91
CA ARG A 51 6.73 2.88 -15.88
C ARG A 51 5.71 1.97 -15.18
N LEU A 52 6.11 1.29 -14.13
CA LEU A 52 5.21 0.41 -13.37
C LEU A 52 4.06 1.19 -12.68
N ALA A 53 4.31 2.42 -12.23
CA ALA A 53 3.28 3.29 -11.67
C ALA A 53 2.33 3.84 -12.75
N GLU A 54 2.86 4.16 -13.95
CA GLU A 54 2.08 4.60 -15.12
C GLU A 54 1.20 3.47 -15.68
N ASP A 55 1.71 2.23 -15.70
CA ASP A 55 0.94 1.04 -16.10
C ASP A 55 -0.21 0.72 -15.12
N GLY A 56 -0.17 1.35 -13.92
CA GLY A 56 -1.15 1.18 -12.87
C GLY A 56 -1.04 -0.19 -12.19
N PRO A 57 -1.48 -0.32 -10.93
CA PRO A 57 -1.59 -1.62 -10.30
C PRO A 57 -2.54 -2.50 -11.14
N PRO A 58 -2.20 -3.79 -11.39
CA PRO A 58 -3.16 -4.69 -12.00
C PRO A 58 -4.45 -4.65 -11.18
N ALA A 59 -5.59 -4.63 -11.86
CA ALA A 59 -6.88 -4.65 -11.21
C ALA A 59 -7.03 -5.98 -10.43
N GLU A 60 -6.62 -5.99 -9.17
CA GLU A 60 -6.96 -7.07 -8.26
C GLU A 60 -8.47 -7.00 -8.01
N ALA A 61 -9.19 -8.03 -8.44
CA ALA A 61 -10.63 -8.16 -8.26
C ALA A 61 -10.97 -8.48 -6.79
N VAL A 62 -10.67 -7.56 -5.87
CA VAL A 62 -11.05 -7.70 -4.47
C VAL A 62 -12.54 -7.39 -4.34
N GLY A 63 -13.36 -8.40 -4.04
CA GLY A 63 -14.75 -8.23 -3.59
C GLY A 63 -15.87 -8.32 -4.64
N LEU A 64 -15.73 -9.11 -5.72
CA LEU A 64 -16.81 -9.29 -6.71
C LEU A 64 -17.87 -10.35 -6.33
N GLN A 65 -17.86 -10.89 -5.12
CA GLN A 65 -18.91 -11.81 -4.66
C GLN A 65 -19.91 -11.04 -3.80
N PRO A 66 -21.15 -10.81 -4.26
CA PRO A 66 -22.18 -10.22 -3.41
C PRO A 66 -22.45 -11.17 -2.23
N PHE A 67 -22.21 -10.69 -1.02
CA PHE A 67 -22.62 -11.40 0.19
C PHE A 67 -24.13 -11.21 0.36
N THR A 68 -24.91 -12.28 0.22
CA THR A 68 -26.34 -12.25 0.54
C THR A 68 -26.50 -12.38 2.06
N LEU A 69 -26.72 -11.26 2.74
CA LEU A 69 -27.26 -11.28 4.10
C LEU A 69 -28.73 -11.71 4.01
N THR A 70 -28.99 -13.01 4.12
CA THR A 70 -30.35 -13.51 4.35
C THR A 70 -30.74 -13.14 5.78
N VAL A 71 -31.43 -12.02 5.95
CA VAL A 71 -32.09 -11.70 7.22
C VAL A 71 -33.21 -12.72 7.42
N PRO A 72 -33.18 -13.57 8.47
CA PRO A 72 -34.31 -14.44 8.75
C PRO A 72 -35.53 -13.57 9.14
N PRO A 73 -36.75 -13.89 8.67
CA PRO A 73 -37.93 -13.13 9.02
C PRO A 73 -38.14 -13.19 10.55
N ARG A 74 -38.43 -12.02 11.15
CA ARG A 74 -38.79 -11.96 12.57
C ARG A 74 -40.05 -12.78 12.78
N ARG A 75 -39.99 -13.73 13.70
CA ARG A 75 -41.18 -14.41 14.20
C ARG A 75 -42.03 -13.35 14.89
N THR A 76 -43.15 -12.97 14.31
CA THR A 76 -44.18 -12.21 15.02
C THR A 76 -44.75 -13.15 16.08
N GLU A 77 -44.23 -13.04 17.30
CA GLU A 77 -44.88 -13.59 18.48
C GLU A 77 -46.28 -12.97 18.62
N GLY A 78 -47.23 -13.81 19.00
CA GLY A 78 -48.65 -13.62 18.76
C GLY A 78 -49.34 -12.50 19.51
N VAL A 79 -50.57 -12.24 19.08
CA VAL A 79 -51.61 -11.56 19.85
C VAL A 79 -52.94 -12.25 19.53
N GLY A 80 -53.59 -12.77 20.58
CA GLY A 80 -55.04 -12.97 20.68
C GLY A 80 -55.59 -14.27 20.14
#